data_AF-A0AAN3KQZ6-F1
#
_entry.id   AF-A0AAN3KQZ6-F1
#
_cell.length_a   1.000
_cell.length_b   1.000
_cell.length_c   1.000
_cell.angle_alpha   90.00
_cell.angle_beta   90.00
_cell.angle_gamma   90.00
#
_symmetry.space_group_name_H-M   'P 1'
#
loop_
_entity.id
_entity.type
_entity.pdbx_description
1 polymer ?
#
loop_
_entity_poly.entity_id
_entity_poly.type
_entity_poly.pdbx_seq_one_letter_code
_entity_poly.pdbx_strand_id
1 'polypeptide(L)'
;DAMLFDATDAILKGYSCMEIEHGMLGKMHIIRAIRWRDSGHFCLNPDDLSELRLRDGSHAGVAFQPFGWIVHQSRSRTGYGGATGLVRTLIWPFIFKNYSVRDLAEFLEVYGLPMKVG
;
A
#
# COMPACT_ATOMS: atom_id res chain seq x y z
N ASP A 1 -13.00 13.81 2.06
CA ASP A 1 -11.75 13.60 2.82
C ASP A 1 -11.35 12.14 2.96
N ALA A 2 -12.21 11.24 3.44
CA ALA A 2 -11.88 9.81 3.60
C ALA A 2 -11.34 9.14 2.32
N MET A 3 -11.99 9.35 1.16
CA MET A 3 -11.55 8.78 -0.13
C MET A 3 -10.13 9.22 -0.53
N LEU A 4 -9.77 10.49 -0.27
CA LEU A 4 -8.44 10.99 -0.62
C LEU A 4 -7.39 10.33 0.28
N PHE A 5 -7.69 10.21 1.58
CA PHE A 5 -6.85 9.47 2.52
C PHE A 5 -6.67 8.00 2.07
N ASP A 6 -7.75 7.33 1.71
CA ASP A 6 -7.73 5.95 1.20
C ASP A 6 -6.93 5.82 -0.10
N ALA A 7 -6.94 6.83 -0.96
CA ALA A 7 -6.11 6.87 -2.17
C ALA A 7 -4.61 7.04 -1.84
N THR A 8 -4.25 7.79 -0.80
CA THR A 8 -2.84 7.99 -0.40
C THR A 8 -2.14 6.71 0.07
N ASP A 9 -2.91 5.68 0.48
CA ASP A 9 -2.39 4.34 0.78
C ASP A 9 -1.57 3.74 -0.39
N ALA A 10 -1.90 4.13 -1.63
CA ALA A 10 -1.16 3.74 -2.83
C ALA A 10 0.30 4.22 -2.86
N ILE A 11 0.67 5.25 -2.09
CA ILE A 11 2.02 5.82 -2.10
C ILE A 11 3.04 4.80 -1.57
N LEU A 12 2.72 4.14 -0.46
CA LEU A 12 3.60 3.12 0.13
C LEU A 12 3.46 1.78 -0.61
N LYS A 13 2.23 1.33 -0.86
CA LYS A 13 1.93 -0.01 -1.41
C LYS A 13 2.11 -0.10 -2.94
N GLY A 14 1.98 1.02 -3.65
CA GLY A 14 2.01 1.12 -5.11
C GLY A 14 0.62 1.31 -5.74
N TYR A 15 -0.42 0.77 -5.12
CA TYR A 15 -1.80 0.94 -5.56
C TYR A 15 -2.79 0.95 -4.38
N SER A 16 -3.96 1.55 -4.58
CA SER A 16 -5.11 1.52 -3.68
C SER A 16 -6.38 1.41 -4.50
N CYS A 17 -7.30 0.56 -4.07
CA CYS A 17 -8.54 0.29 -4.78
C CYS A 17 -9.74 0.56 -3.87
N MET A 18 -10.73 1.24 -4.43
CA MET A 18 -11.96 1.58 -3.75
C MET A 18 -13.14 1.12 -4.61
N GLU A 19 -14.09 0.47 -3.97
CA GLU A 19 -15.31 0.00 -4.60
C GLU A 19 -16.38 1.09 -4.53
N ILE A 20 -17.05 1.34 -5.65
CA ILE A 20 -18.15 2.29 -5.77
C ILE A 20 -19.45 1.56 -5.46
N GLU A 21 -20.09 1.91 -4.36
CA GLU A 21 -21.44 1.43 -4.02
C GLU A 21 -22.46 2.31 -4.75
N HIS A 22 -23.09 1.73 -5.77
CA HIS A 22 -24.17 2.38 -6.51
C HIS A 22 -25.48 2.27 -5.75
N GLY A 23 -26.30 3.31 -5.81
CA GLY A 23 -27.62 3.35 -5.22
C GLY A 23 -28.61 4.12 -6.07
N MET A 24 -29.87 4.11 -5.64
CA MET A 24 -30.96 4.85 -6.26
C MET A 24 -31.53 5.84 -5.25
N LEU A 25 -31.71 7.09 -5.66
CA LEU A 25 -32.49 8.08 -4.93
C LEU A 25 -33.72 8.44 -5.78
N GLY A 26 -34.84 7.78 -5.49
CA GLY A 26 -36.04 7.86 -6.33
C GLY A 26 -35.77 7.24 -7.71
N LYS A 27 -35.74 8.08 -8.76
CA LYS A 27 -35.44 7.68 -10.15
C LYS A 27 -34.01 8.00 -10.59
N MET A 28 -33.18 8.59 -9.72
CA MET A 28 -31.82 9.01 -10.06
C MET A 28 -30.79 8.00 -9.54
N HIS A 29 -29.88 7.59 -10.41
CA HIS A 29 -28.70 6.80 -10.04
C HIS A 29 -27.70 7.70 -9.31
N ILE A 30 -27.27 7.27 -8.13
CA ILE A 30 -26.31 8.00 -7.30
C ILE A 30 -25.20 7.07 -6.83
N ILE A 31 -24.02 7.64 -6.57
CA ILE A 31 -22.97 6.96 -5.82
C ILE A 31 -23.32 7.11 -4.34
N ARG A 32 -23.65 5.99 -3.70
CA ARG A 32 -24.06 5.96 -2.29
C ARG A 32 -22.85 6.04 -1.37
N ALA A 33 -21.80 5.30 -1.68
CA ALA A 33 -20.57 5.27 -0.90
C ALA A 33 -19.39 4.84 -1.77
N ILE A 34 -18.19 5.18 -1.33
CA ILE A 34 -16.94 4.68 -1.89
C ILE A 34 -16.23 3.98 -0.72
N ARG A 35 -15.94 2.69 -0.88
CA ARG A 35 -15.36 1.87 0.19
C ARG A 35 -13.97 1.40 -0.20
N TRP A 36 -12.97 1.72 0.61
CA TRP A 36 -11.66 1.12 0.47
C TRP A 36 -11.72 -0.40 0.67
N ARG A 37 -10.94 -1.13 -0.13
CA ARG A 37 -10.82 -2.59 -0.06
C ARG A 37 -9.37 -2.98 0.17
N ASP A 38 -9.18 -4.02 0.98
CA ASP A 38 -7.84 -4.48 1.32
C ASP A 38 -7.07 -4.96 0.09
N SER A 39 -5.76 -4.66 0.07
CA SER A 39 -4.87 -5.00 -1.04
C SER A 39 -4.83 -6.51 -1.36
N GLY A 40 -5.12 -7.38 -0.39
CA GLY A 40 -5.16 -8.84 -0.58
C GLY A 40 -6.26 -9.34 -1.51
N HIS A 41 -7.27 -8.52 -1.79
CA HIS A 41 -8.33 -8.81 -2.76
C HIS A 41 -7.90 -8.61 -4.22
N PHE A 42 -6.70 -8.07 -4.46
CA PHE A 42 -6.22 -7.75 -5.80
C PHE A 42 -4.96 -8.54 -6.14
N CYS A 43 -4.76 -8.73 -7.43
CA CYS A 43 -3.57 -9.36 -8.00
C CYS A 43 -3.18 -8.68 -9.30
N LEU A 44 -1.90 -8.77 -9.66
CA LEU A 44 -1.46 -8.36 -10.98
C LEU A 44 -1.70 -9.52 -11.95
N ASN A 45 -2.02 -9.18 -13.19
CA ASN A 45 -2.10 -10.17 -14.27
C ASN A 45 -0.68 -10.76 -14.51
N PRO A 46 -0.48 -12.10 -14.45
CA PRO A 46 0.81 -12.72 -14.71
C PRO A 46 1.33 -12.51 -16.15
N ASP A 47 0.41 -12.41 -17.12
CA ASP A 47 0.76 -12.19 -18.53
C ASP A 47 1.10 -10.72 -18.82
N ASP A 48 0.50 -9.80 -18.06
CA ASP A 48 0.76 -8.35 -18.13
C ASP A 48 0.83 -7.74 -16.72
N LEU A 49 2.05 -7.61 -16.19
CA LEU A 49 2.28 -7.11 -14.83
C LEU A 49 1.96 -5.62 -14.65
N SER A 50 1.49 -4.92 -15.69
CA SER A 50 0.97 -3.56 -15.59
C SER A 50 -0.51 -3.52 -15.23
N GLU A 51 -1.24 -4.60 -15.46
CA GLU A 51 -2.68 -4.69 -15.26
C GLU A 51 -3.01 -5.21 -13.85
N LEU A 52 -3.84 -4.44 -13.13
CA LEU A 52 -4.36 -4.84 -11.83
C LEU A 52 -5.74 -5.48 -12.00
N ARG A 53 -6.00 -6.57 -11.27
CA ARG A 53 -7.22 -7.38 -11.35
C ARG A 53 -7.70 -7.82 -9.96
N LEU A 54 -8.95 -8.25 -9.89
CA LEU A 54 -9.55 -8.88 -8.72
C LEU A 54 -9.09 -10.33 -8.58
N ARG A 55 -8.73 -10.72 -7.37
CA ARG A 55 -8.30 -12.07 -7.06
C ARG A 55 -9.50 -12.98 -6.81
N ASP A 56 -9.77 -13.90 -7.74
CA ASP A 56 -10.82 -14.92 -7.63
C ASP A 56 -10.27 -16.35 -7.48
N GLY A 57 -8.94 -16.52 -7.56
CA GLY A 57 -8.27 -17.82 -7.55
C GLY A 57 -7.93 -18.38 -8.93
N SER A 58 -8.35 -17.73 -10.01
CA SER A 58 -7.88 -18.03 -11.37
C SER A 58 -6.43 -17.57 -11.57
N HIS A 59 -5.80 -18.02 -12.66
CA HIS A 59 -4.41 -17.66 -12.98
C HIS A 59 -4.21 -16.14 -13.11
N ALA A 60 -5.07 -15.48 -13.88
CA ALA A 60 -4.93 -14.06 -14.19
C ALA A 60 -5.82 -13.14 -13.34
N GLY A 61 -6.75 -13.69 -12.55
CA GLY A 61 -7.77 -12.90 -11.87
C GLY A 61 -8.81 -12.31 -12.85
N VAL A 62 -9.76 -11.56 -12.28
CA VAL A 62 -10.89 -10.97 -13.01
C VAL A 62 -10.67 -9.48 -13.22
N ALA A 63 -10.92 -9.00 -14.43
CA ALA A 63 -10.87 -7.57 -14.73
C ALA A 63 -11.91 -6.77 -13.91
N PHE A 64 -11.60 -5.52 -13.60
CA PHE A 64 -12.54 -4.66 -12.88
C PHE A 64 -13.82 -4.43 -13.69
N GLN A 65 -14.95 -4.48 -13.00
CA GLN A 65 -16.22 -4.09 -13.60
C GLN A 65 -16.21 -2.60 -13.95
N PRO A 66 -16.60 -2.21 -15.18
CA PRO A 66 -16.69 -0.81 -15.58
C PRO A 66 -17.56 -0.02 -14.60
N PHE A 67 -17.10 1.16 -14.20
CA PHE A 67 -17.78 2.06 -13.25
C PHE A 67 -18.02 1.48 -11.85
N GLY A 68 -17.47 0.31 -11.51
CA GLY A 68 -17.56 -0.28 -10.18
C GLY A 68 -16.42 0.11 -9.23
N TRP A 69 -15.32 0.66 -9.77
CA TRP A 69 -14.06 0.79 -9.04
C TRP A 69 -13.38 2.14 -9.31
N ILE A 70 -12.71 2.64 -8.28
CA ILE A 70 -11.71 3.70 -8.37
C ILE A 70 -10.36 3.07 -8.02
N VAL A 71 -9.44 3.08 -8.98
CA VAL A 71 -8.11 2.50 -8.83
C VAL A 71 -7.09 3.63 -8.90
N HIS A 72 -6.38 3.85 -7.80
CA HIS A 72 -5.25 4.78 -7.75
C HIS A 72 -3.94 3.98 -7.82
N GLN A 73 -3.19 4.14 -8.91
CA GLN A 73 -1.82 3.59 -9.03
C GLN A 73 -0.81 4.72 -8.88
N SER A 74 0.00 4.67 -7.81
CA SER A 74 1.06 5.65 -7.58
C SER A 74 2.34 5.20 -8.28
N ARG A 75 2.89 6.04 -9.15
CA ARG A 75 4.16 5.77 -9.84
C ARG A 75 5.31 6.46 -9.10
N SER A 76 5.74 5.88 -7.98
CA SER A 76 6.89 6.41 -7.23
C SER A 76 8.23 5.93 -7.77
N ARG A 77 8.23 4.85 -8.55
CA ARG A 77 9.39 4.30 -9.27
C ARG A 77 8.96 3.71 -10.61
N THR A 78 9.87 3.62 -11.57
CA THR A 78 9.69 2.81 -12.78
C THR A 78 9.72 1.31 -12.46
N GLY A 79 8.85 0.54 -13.13
CA GLY A 79 8.73 -0.91 -12.96
C GLY A 79 7.30 -1.42 -13.17
N TYR A 80 7.10 -2.72 -12.94
CA TYR A 80 5.78 -3.36 -12.94
C TYR A 80 4.94 -2.96 -11.72
N GLY A 81 3.62 -3.16 -11.75
CA GLY A 81 2.69 -2.58 -10.75
C GLY A 81 2.99 -2.91 -9.29
N GLY A 82 3.67 -4.03 -9.01
CA GLY A 82 4.06 -4.43 -7.66
C GLY A 82 5.39 -3.83 -7.18
N ALA A 83 6.14 -3.17 -8.07
CA ALA A 83 7.44 -2.57 -7.80
C ALA A 83 7.42 -1.03 -7.75
N THR A 84 6.25 -0.41 -7.98
CA THR A 84 6.10 1.05 -8.02
C THR A 84 5.98 1.69 -6.64
N GLY A 85 5.60 0.93 -5.61
CA GLY A 85 5.40 1.43 -4.24
C GLY A 85 6.71 1.81 -3.54
N LEU A 86 6.66 2.87 -2.72
CA LEU A 86 7.83 3.37 -1.98
C LEU A 86 8.36 2.39 -0.94
N VAL A 87 7.54 1.43 -0.47
CA VAL A 87 7.93 0.49 0.59
C VAL A 87 9.24 -0.23 0.29
N ARG A 88 9.49 -0.61 -0.98
CA ARG A 88 10.72 -1.31 -1.38
C ARG A 88 11.97 -0.44 -1.29
N THR A 89 11.84 0.87 -1.47
CA THR A 89 12.95 1.82 -1.35
C THR A 89 13.17 2.23 0.10
N LEU A 90 12.08 2.43 0.85
CA LEU A 90 12.12 2.93 2.23
C LEU A 90 12.46 1.87 3.28
N ILE A 91 12.38 0.57 2.95
CA ILE A 91 12.70 -0.49 3.90
C ILE A 91 14.14 -0.42 4.42
N TRP A 92 15.11 -0.10 3.56
CA TRP A 92 16.51 0.00 3.91
C TRP A 92 16.82 1.13 4.88
N PRO A 93 16.48 2.41 4.59
CA PRO A 93 16.71 3.49 5.54
C PRO A 93 15.93 3.29 6.84
N PHE A 94 14.74 2.69 6.80
CA PHE A 94 14.02 2.31 8.01
C PHE A 94 14.82 1.33 8.87
N ILE A 95 15.33 0.24 8.29
CA ILE A 95 16.12 -0.77 9.00
C ILE A 95 17.40 -0.15 9.56
N PHE A 96 18.17 0.58 8.74
CA PHE A 96 19.42 1.19 9.19
C PHE A 96 19.20 2.17 10.34
N LYS A 97 18.18 3.03 10.25
CA LYS A 97 17.84 3.94 11.33
C LYS A 97 17.53 3.19 12.63
N ASN A 98 16.72 2.13 12.56
CA ASN A 98 16.34 1.37 13.76
C ASN A 98 17.55 0.67 14.41
N TYR A 99 18.42 0.06 13.61
CA TYR A 99 19.64 -0.58 14.14
C TYR A 99 20.61 0.42 14.74
N SER A 100 20.87 1.55 14.07
CA SER A 100 21.77 2.59 14.59
C SER A 100 21.27 3.20 15.90
N VAL A 101 19.95 3.40 16.05
CA VAL A 101 19.37 3.90 17.30
C VAL A 101 19.56 2.89 18.43
N ARG A 102 19.38 1.59 18.15
CA ARG A 102 19.56 0.54 19.14
C ARG A 102 21.04 0.38 19.55
N ASP A 103 21.94 0.41 18.58
CA ASP A 103 23.40 0.36 18.79
C ASP A 103 23.87 1.53 19.66
N LEU A 104 23.36 2.75 19.39
CA LEU A 104 23.64 3.91 20.23
C LEU A 104 23.12 3.74 21.66
N ALA A 105 21.94 3.15 21.84
CA ALA A 105 21.38 2.90 23.17
C ALA A 105 22.24 1.90 23.96
N GLU A 106 22.69 0.83 23.32
CA GLU A 106 23.60 -0.17 23.91
C GLU A 106 24.96 0.45 24.28
N PHE A 107 25.51 1.29 23.40
CA PHE A 107 26.71 2.06 23.70
C PHE A 107 26.51 2.95 24.94
N LEU A 108 25.40 3.68 25.02
CA LEU A 108 25.11 4.53 26.18
C LEU A 108 24.90 3.74 27.47
N GLU A 109 24.39 2.51 27.40
CA GLU A 109 24.24 1.63 28.57
C GLU A 109 25.60 1.18 29.11
N VAL A 110 26.51 0.74 28.23
CA VAL A 110 27.85 0.28 28.62
C VAL A 110 28.71 1.43 29.13
N TYR A 111 28.72 2.56 28.41
CA TYR A 111 29.56 3.71 28.74
C TYR A 111 28.91 4.67 29.74
N GLY A 112 27.63 4.47 30.08
CA GLY A 112 26.91 5.23 31.10
C GLY A 112 27.16 4.76 32.53
N LEU A 113 27.73 3.56 32.71
CA LEU A 113 28.12 3.04 34.01
C LEU A 113 29.57 3.42 34.33
N PRO A 114 29.86 3.97 35.53
CA PRO A 114 31.24 4.27 35.90
C PRO A 114 32.06 2.98 35.96
N MET A 115 33.12 2.89 35.15
CA MET A 115 34.05 1.76 35.19
C MET A 115 34.65 1.63 36.60
N LYS A 116 34.42 0.50 37.27
CA LYS A 116 35.12 0.16 38.51
C LYS A 116 36.51 -0.36 38.15
N VAL A 117 37.52 0.50 38.31
CA VAL A 117 38.94 0.13 38.31
C VAL A 117 39.29 -0.31 39.73
N GLY A 118 39.71 -1.55 39.89
CA GLY A 118 40.19 -2.15 41.14
C GLY A 118 41.33 -3.10 40.86
#